data_AF-A0A0W8CZQ8-F1
#
_entry.id   AF-A0A0W8CZQ8-F1
#
_cell.length_a   1.000
_cell.length_b   1.000
_cell.length_c   1.000
_cell.angle_alpha   90.00
_cell.angle_beta   90.00
_cell.angle_gamma   90.00
#
_symmetry.space_group_name_H-M   'P 1'
#
loop_
_entity.id
_entity.type
_entity.pdbx_description
1 polymer ?
#
loop_
_entity_poly.entity_id
_entity_poly.type
_entity_poly.pdbx_seq_one_letter_code
_entity_poly.pdbx_strand_id
1 'polypeptide(L)'
;MRARHDLFGYLQRFGVLQLFFTISPDSSGTYSIAVKNGDVPTAAIESANLALLPTRAERKQIAGENPMQCARYFESVVDTVIDDILGWDVARSRPKRGGGVFGVVRAFGAAAETQQAGDLHAHFAVWLYGFPRTWADLNDALTDTVFKARLAKFADAVMTTNFPALDEPKICPSASCGHQLHPIEVGVRAFRRPLPGQKAPATSARRAEGNTAIRTS
;
A
#
# COMPACT_ATOMS: atom_id res chain seq x y z
N MET A 1 -6.10 23.41 5.64
CA MET A 1 -6.84 23.94 4.46
C MET A 1 -5.97 24.39 3.28
N ARG A 2 -4.63 24.50 3.41
CA ARG A 2 -3.74 24.95 2.31
C ARG A 2 -3.48 23.87 1.24
N ALA A 3 -3.20 22.63 1.66
CA ALA A 3 -2.89 21.53 0.74
C ALA A 3 -3.97 21.28 -0.33
N ARG A 4 -5.25 21.41 0.03
CA ARG A 4 -6.37 21.28 -0.91
C ARG A 4 -6.39 22.39 -1.97
N HIS A 5 -6.11 23.63 -1.58
CA HIS A 5 -6.04 24.76 -2.52
C HIS A 5 -4.84 24.62 -3.46
N ASP A 6 -3.69 24.22 -2.94
CA ASP A 6 -2.48 23.96 -3.74
C ASP A 6 -2.74 22.85 -4.77
N LEU A 7 -3.46 21.80 -4.38
CA LEU A 7 -3.85 20.71 -5.28
C LEU A 7 -4.75 21.20 -6.43
N PHE A 8 -5.71 22.09 -6.16
CA PHE A 8 -6.51 22.70 -7.22
C PHE A 8 -5.67 23.56 -8.17
N GLY A 9 -4.71 24.31 -7.64
CA GLY A 9 -3.74 25.04 -8.46
C GLY A 9 -2.90 24.12 -9.34
N TYR A 10 -2.54 22.94 -8.85
CA TYR A 10 -1.80 21.94 -9.61
C TYR A 10 -2.65 21.30 -10.71
N LEU A 11 -3.92 20.99 -10.44
CA LEU A 11 -4.85 20.52 -11.47
C LEU A 11 -4.97 21.53 -12.61
N GLN A 12 -5.06 22.83 -12.29
CA GLN A 12 -5.12 23.88 -13.30
C GLN A 12 -3.81 24.04 -14.09
N ARG A 13 -2.65 23.88 -13.43
CA ARG A 13 -1.32 24.07 -14.04
C ARG A 13 -0.80 22.87 -14.82
N PHE A 14 -0.98 21.67 -14.27
CA PHE A 14 -0.39 20.43 -14.77
C PHE A 14 -1.40 19.54 -15.49
N GLY A 15 -2.70 19.76 -15.26
CA GLY A 15 -3.77 19.08 -15.96
C GLY A 15 -4.29 17.85 -15.21
N VAL A 16 -4.77 16.86 -15.97
CA VAL A 16 -5.29 15.59 -15.46
C VAL A 16 -4.27 14.95 -14.51
N LEU A 17 -4.75 14.38 -13.40
CA LEU A 17 -3.93 13.65 -12.43
C LEU A 17 -3.59 12.25 -12.98
N GLN A 18 -2.31 11.86 -12.95
CA GLN A 18 -1.88 10.54 -13.44
C GLN A 18 -1.91 9.45 -12.35
N LEU A 19 -1.40 9.76 -11.16
CA LEU A 19 -1.32 8.81 -10.06
C LEU A 19 -1.91 9.42 -8.79
N PHE A 20 -2.68 8.61 -8.08
CA PHE A 20 -3.16 8.91 -6.75
C PHE A 20 -2.94 7.68 -5.86
N PHE A 21 -2.21 7.83 -4.77
CA PHE A 21 -1.98 6.75 -3.82
C PHE A 21 -1.94 7.25 -2.38
N THR A 22 -2.17 6.35 -1.45
CA THR A 22 -2.16 6.64 -0.02
C THR A 22 -1.07 5.81 0.64
N ILE A 23 -0.31 6.42 1.54
CA ILE A 23 0.57 5.70 2.47
C ILE A 23 -0.01 5.80 3.88
N SER A 24 -0.03 4.69 4.60
CA SER A 24 -0.54 4.60 5.96
C SER A 24 0.41 3.77 6.81
N PRO A 25 1.59 4.32 7.19
CA PRO A 25 2.54 3.58 8.01
C PRO A 25 1.94 3.25 9.38
N ASP A 26 2.02 1.98 9.78
CA ASP A 26 1.52 1.49 11.07
C ASP A 26 2.57 1.71 12.16
N SER A 27 2.26 2.53 13.16
CA SER A 27 3.16 2.81 14.28
C SER A 27 3.42 1.57 15.14
N SER A 28 2.47 0.61 15.22
CA SER A 28 2.68 -0.68 15.90
C SER A 28 3.46 -1.69 15.05
N GLY A 29 3.51 -1.48 13.74
CA GLY A 29 4.18 -2.34 12.77
C GLY A 29 5.70 -2.17 12.77
N THR A 30 6.22 -1.07 13.32
CA THR A 30 7.66 -0.76 13.37
C THR A 30 8.25 -0.92 14.77
N TYR A 31 9.53 -1.28 14.85
CA TYR A 31 10.31 -1.21 16.08
C TYR A 31 10.96 0.17 16.28
N SER A 32 10.99 1.02 15.26
CA SER A 32 11.75 2.28 15.28
C SER A 32 11.32 3.22 16.39
N ILE A 33 10.04 3.22 16.76
CA ILE A 33 9.50 4.08 17.82
C ILE A 33 10.05 3.63 19.18
N ALA A 34 9.89 2.33 19.50
CA ALA A 34 10.41 1.75 20.75
C ALA A 34 11.93 1.88 20.85
N VAL A 35 12.66 1.64 19.76
CA VAL A 35 14.13 1.80 19.72
C VAL A 35 14.54 3.26 19.97
N LYS A 36 13.92 4.23 19.27
CA LYS A 36 14.24 5.66 19.43
C LYS A 36 13.83 6.22 20.78
N ASN A 37 12.88 5.57 21.46
CA ASN A 37 12.44 5.95 22.80
C ASN A 37 13.26 5.29 23.92
N GLY A 38 14.12 4.31 23.59
CA GLY A 38 14.93 3.59 24.58
C GLY A 38 14.21 2.42 25.26
N ASP A 39 13.04 2.01 24.76
CA ASP A 39 12.27 0.88 25.29
C ASP A 39 12.82 -0.49 24.87
N VAL A 40 13.82 -0.50 23.97
CA VAL A 40 14.51 -1.70 23.51
C VAL A 40 15.93 -1.73 24.05
N PRO A 41 16.34 -2.76 24.80
CA PRO A 41 17.71 -2.89 25.30
C PRO A 41 18.73 -2.92 24.16
N THR A 42 19.85 -2.20 24.30
CA THR A 42 20.93 -2.18 23.28
C THR A 42 21.43 -3.57 22.93
N ALA A 43 21.56 -4.46 23.92
CA ALA A 43 21.95 -5.84 23.71
C ALA A 43 20.98 -6.62 22.80
N ALA A 44 19.67 -6.31 22.84
CA ALA A 44 18.68 -6.92 21.95
C ALA A 44 18.86 -6.47 20.49
N ILE A 45 19.27 -5.20 20.29
CA ILE A 45 19.56 -4.63 18.97
C ILE A 45 20.86 -5.22 18.41
N GLU A 46 21.94 -5.21 19.20
CA GLU A 46 23.26 -5.69 18.78
C GLU A 46 23.26 -7.19 18.46
N SER A 47 22.51 -7.98 19.24
CA SER A 47 22.37 -9.43 19.01
C SER A 47 21.30 -9.79 17.98
N ALA A 48 20.56 -8.82 17.44
CA ALA A 48 19.39 -9.03 16.59
C ALA A 48 18.38 -10.05 17.18
N ASN A 49 18.28 -10.11 18.51
CA ASN A 49 17.49 -11.10 19.20
C ASN A 49 16.01 -10.67 19.25
N LEU A 50 15.23 -11.18 18.29
CA LEU A 50 13.80 -10.88 18.16
C LEU A 50 12.98 -11.28 19.40
N ALA A 51 13.44 -12.23 20.22
CA ALA A 51 12.74 -12.65 21.43
C ALA A 51 12.80 -11.60 22.55
N LEU A 52 13.75 -10.67 22.48
CA LEU A 52 13.89 -9.56 23.43
C LEU A 52 13.25 -8.26 22.90
N LEU A 53 12.64 -8.30 21.72
CA LEU A 53 11.94 -7.16 21.15
C LEU A 53 10.48 -7.12 21.63
N PRO A 54 9.91 -5.92 21.80
CA PRO A 54 8.52 -5.77 22.23
C PRO A 54 7.56 -6.37 21.20
N THR A 55 6.54 -7.06 21.68
CA THR A 55 5.42 -7.56 20.89
C THR A 55 4.66 -6.41 20.21
N ARG A 56 3.83 -6.71 19.20
CA ARG A 56 3.02 -5.68 18.53
C ARG A 56 2.07 -4.95 19.48
N ALA A 57 1.55 -5.64 20.51
CA ALA A 57 0.67 -5.04 21.51
C ALA A 57 1.43 -4.02 22.37
N GLU A 58 2.62 -4.39 22.85
CA GLU A 58 3.51 -3.48 23.62
C GLU A 58 3.93 -2.29 22.76
N ARG A 59 4.30 -2.51 21.49
CA ARG A 59 4.63 -1.41 20.58
C ARG A 59 3.46 -0.46 20.32
N LYS A 60 2.23 -0.98 20.26
CA LYS A 60 1.04 -0.14 20.15
C LYS A 60 0.84 0.73 21.38
N GLN A 61 1.10 0.20 22.58
CA GLN A 61 1.05 0.97 23.82
C GLN A 61 2.15 2.05 23.81
N ILE A 62 3.39 1.69 23.53
CA ILE A 62 4.53 2.61 23.42
C ILE A 62 4.22 3.73 22.41
N ALA A 63 3.68 3.41 21.25
CA ALA A 63 3.28 4.38 20.24
C ALA A 63 2.19 5.34 20.76
N GLY A 64 1.21 4.82 21.51
CA GLY A 64 0.17 5.64 22.13
C GLY A 64 0.70 6.62 23.17
N GLU A 65 1.77 6.25 23.88
CA GLU A 65 2.44 7.09 24.88
C GLU A 65 3.41 8.11 24.25
N ASN A 66 3.82 7.90 22.99
CA ASN A 66 4.86 8.67 22.32
C ASN A 66 4.41 9.30 20.97
N PRO A 67 3.36 10.16 20.96
CA PRO A 67 2.78 10.69 19.72
C PRO A 67 3.76 11.51 18.87
N MET A 68 4.76 12.17 19.49
CA MET A 68 5.81 12.89 18.78
C MET A 68 6.68 11.93 17.95
N GLN A 69 7.04 10.78 18.52
CA GLN A 69 7.87 9.80 17.81
C GLN A 69 7.08 9.12 16.68
N CYS A 70 5.77 8.93 16.86
CA CYS A 70 4.87 8.50 15.78
C CYS A 70 4.87 9.51 14.62
N ALA A 71 4.77 10.81 14.93
CA ALA A 71 4.82 11.86 13.90
C ALA A 71 6.16 11.88 13.16
N ARG A 72 7.29 11.75 13.87
CA ARG A 72 8.63 11.65 13.25
C ARG A 72 8.82 10.38 12.40
N TYR A 73 8.26 9.26 12.85
CA TYR A 73 8.27 8.04 12.05
C TYR A 73 7.47 8.24 10.76
N PHE A 74 6.27 8.80 10.85
CA PHE A 74 5.46 9.14 9.68
C PHE A 74 6.19 10.10 8.73
N GLU A 75 6.78 11.18 9.23
CA GLU A 75 7.57 12.14 8.45
C GLU A 75 8.71 11.44 7.73
N SER A 76 9.48 10.60 8.43
CA SER A 76 10.56 9.82 7.81
C SER A 76 10.08 8.91 6.68
N VAL A 77 8.89 8.31 6.81
CA VAL A 77 8.31 7.48 5.74
C VAL A 77 7.88 8.34 4.55
N VAL A 78 7.25 9.49 4.79
CA VAL A 78 6.87 10.46 3.76
C VAL A 78 8.10 10.96 3.00
N ASP A 79 9.18 11.30 3.71
CA ASP A 79 10.43 11.77 3.11
C ASP A 79 11.05 10.71 2.22
N THR A 80 11.11 9.44 2.66
CA THR A 80 11.57 8.32 1.83
C THR A 80 10.69 8.13 0.60
N VAL A 81 9.37 8.27 0.72
CA VAL A 81 8.47 8.19 -0.43
C VAL A 81 8.76 9.31 -1.44
N ILE A 82 8.98 10.54 -0.99
CA ILE A 82 9.29 11.66 -1.88
C ILE A 82 10.69 11.50 -2.51
N ASP A 83 11.68 11.13 -1.72
CA ASP A 83 13.08 11.09 -2.14
C ASP A 83 13.35 9.89 -3.06
N ASP A 84 12.89 8.70 -2.70
CA ASP A 84 13.23 7.44 -3.38
C ASP A 84 12.13 6.95 -4.32
N ILE A 85 10.86 6.98 -3.88
CA ILE A 85 9.76 6.44 -4.69
C ILE A 85 9.37 7.41 -5.80
N LEU A 86 9.20 8.69 -5.48
CA LEU A 86 8.95 9.74 -6.48
C LEU A 86 10.24 10.16 -7.20
N GLY A 87 11.39 9.91 -6.59
CA GLY A 87 12.67 10.36 -7.13
C GLY A 87 12.75 11.88 -7.20
N TRP A 88 12.37 12.59 -6.14
CA TRP A 88 12.30 14.06 -6.12
C TRP A 88 13.33 14.67 -5.17
N ASP A 89 14.09 15.64 -5.68
CA ASP A 89 15.03 16.45 -4.88
C ASP A 89 14.27 17.65 -4.30
N VAL A 90 13.89 17.55 -3.02
CA VAL A 90 13.14 18.59 -2.30
C VAL A 90 13.95 19.89 -2.23
N ALA A 91 15.24 19.82 -1.94
CA ALA A 91 16.12 20.98 -1.80
C ALA A 91 16.22 21.79 -3.10
N ARG A 92 16.24 21.11 -4.25
CA ARG A 92 16.29 21.75 -5.57
C ARG A 92 14.92 21.90 -6.23
N SER A 93 13.85 21.42 -5.58
CA SER A 93 12.48 21.44 -6.10
C SER A 93 12.37 20.91 -7.53
N ARG A 94 12.99 19.75 -7.80
CA ARG A 94 13.04 19.14 -9.14
C ARG A 94 13.14 17.62 -9.07
N PRO A 95 12.77 16.89 -10.13
CA PRO A 95 13.03 15.45 -10.18
C PRO A 95 14.53 15.15 -10.18
N LYS A 96 14.91 14.06 -9.51
CA LYS A 96 16.25 13.47 -9.59
C LYS A 96 16.49 12.96 -11.01
N ARG A 97 17.76 12.88 -11.40
CA ARG A 97 18.15 12.34 -12.71
C ARG A 97 17.73 10.88 -12.81
N GLY A 98 16.94 10.55 -13.82
CA GLY A 98 16.37 9.21 -14.02
C GLY A 98 14.95 9.03 -13.47
N GLY A 99 14.45 9.96 -12.65
CA GLY A 99 13.13 9.85 -12.01
C GLY A 99 13.11 8.87 -10.84
N GLY A 100 11.90 8.53 -10.39
CA GLY A 100 11.65 7.51 -9.36
C GLY A 100 10.98 6.26 -9.96
N VAL A 101 10.37 5.46 -9.08
CA VAL A 101 9.69 4.20 -9.44
C VAL A 101 8.58 4.42 -10.48
N PHE A 102 7.89 5.56 -10.40
CA PHE A 102 6.82 5.91 -11.34
C PHE A 102 7.32 6.64 -12.61
N GLY A 103 8.63 6.75 -12.80
CA GLY A 103 9.24 7.56 -13.86
C GLY A 103 9.55 8.98 -13.41
N VAL A 104 9.63 9.92 -14.37
CA VAL A 104 10.04 11.29 -14.08
C VAL A 104 8.85 12.11 -13.59
N VAL A 105 8.86 12.45 -12.30
CA VAL A 105 7.83 13.28 -11.67
C VAL A 105 7.96 14.73 -12.13
N ARG A 106 6.84 15.30 -12.57
CA ARG A 106 6.70 16.70 -12.98
C ARG A 106 6.26 17.59 -11.83
N ALA A 107 5.34 17.11 -11.02
CA ALA A 107 4.85 17.76 -9.81
C ALA A 107 4.18 16.71 -8.91
N PHE A 108 4.10 16.99 -7.62
CA PHE A 108 3.30 16.18 -6.70
C PHE A 108 2.75 17.06 -5.57
N GLY A 109 1.56 16.72 -5.08
CA GLY A 109 0.99 17.25 -3.84
C GLY A 109 0.80 16.13 -2.84
N ALA A 110 1.04 16.41 -1.57
CA ALA A 110 0.81 15.47 -0.47
C ALA A 110 0.00 16.14 0.64
N ALA A 111 -0.97 15.42 1.20
CA ALA A 111 -1.78 15.87 2.34
C ALA A 111 -1.82 14.79 3.41
N ALA A 112 -1.40 15.15 4.63
CA ALA A 112 -1.43 14.26 5.78
C ALA A 112 -2.73 14.42 6.58
N GLU A 113 -3.29 13.29 7.02
CA GLU A 113 -4.55 13.21 7.77
C GLU A 113 -4.45 12.16 8.90
N THR A 114 -5.23 12.34 9.96
CA THR A 114 -5.34 11.35 11.05
C THR A 114 -6.29 10.22 10.65
N GLN A 115 -5.87 8.98 10.81
CA GLN A 115 -6.70 7.79 10.62
C GLN A 115 -7.46 7.44 11.90
N GLN A 116 -8.55 6.68 11.79
CA GLN A 116 -9.39 6.26 12.92
C GLN A 116 -8.64 5.50 14.03
N ALA A 117 -7.47 4.90 13.73
CA ALA A 117 -6.63 4.20 14.68
C ALA A 117 -5.63 5.10 15.44
N GLY A 118 -5.62 6.42 15.17
CA GLY A 118 -4.70 7.40 15.76
C GLY A 118 -3.42 7.65 14.95
N ASP A 119 -3.10 6.77 14.00
CA ASP A 119 -1.95 6.93 13.10
C ASP A 119 -2.18 7.99 12.01
N LEU A 120 -1.09 8.56 11.50
CA LEU A 120 -1.11 9.44 10.34
C LEU A 120 -1.07 8.65 9.03
N HIS A 121 -1.75 9.16 8.02
CA HIS A 121 -1.63 8.71 6.63
C HIS A 121 -1.49 9.92 5.71
N ALA A 122 -0.93 9.71 4.52
CA ALA A 122 -0.81 10.76 3.51
C ALA A 122 -1.39 10.32 2.18
N HIS A 123 -2.16 11.22 1.58
CA HIS A 123 -2.62 11.12 0.20
C HIS A 123 -1.65 11.85 -0.72
N PHE A 124 -1.19 11.16 -1.77
CA PHE A 124 -0.31 11.70 -2.80
C PHE A 124 -1.06 11.82 -4.12
N ALA A 125 -0.93 12.99 -4.73
CA ALA A 125 -1.35 13.26 -6.09
C ALA A 125 -0.11 13.58 -6.93
N VAL A 126 0.17 12.82 -7.98
CA VAL A 126 1.42 12.92 -8.75
C VAL A 126 1.13 13.14 -10.23
N TRP A 127 1.87 14.09 -10.81
CA TRP A 127 1.92 14.36 -12.24
C TRP A 127 3.25 13.91 -12.83
N LEU A 128 3.19 13.25 -13.99
CA LEU A 128 4.36 12.69 -14.66
C LEU A 128 4.68 13.45 -15.95
N TYR A 129 5.95 13.46 -16.36
CA TYR A 129 6.31 13.87 -17.72
C TYR A 129 5.82 12.85 -18.75
N GLY A 130 5.50 13.33 -19.96
CA GLY A 130 5.07 12.47 -21.07
C GLY A 130 3.57 12.17 -21.13
N PHE A 131 2.77 12.72 -20.20
CA PHE A 131 1.32 12.58 -20.22
C PHE A 131 0.61 13.80 -20.80
N PRO A 132 -0.49 13.60 -21.57
CA PRO A 132 -1.37 14.69 -22.00
C PRO A 132 -1.94 15.47 -20.82
N ARG A 133 -2.15 16.78 -21.00
CA ARG A 133 -2.61 17.67 -19.92
C ARG A 133 -4.12 17.68 -19.76
N THR A 134 -4.86 17.55 -20.86
CA THR A 134 -6.32 17.61 -20.81
C THR A 134 -6.93 16.25 -21.04
N TRP A 135 -8.20 16.09 -20.64
CA TRP A 135 -8.96 14.87 -20.94
C TRP A 135 -9.16 14.68 -22.44
N ALA A 136 -9.31 15.76 -23.21
CA ALA A 136 -9.43 15.70 -24.67
C ALA A 136 -8.14 15.14 -25.29
N ASP A 137 -6.99 15.73 -24.95
CA ASP A 137 -5.69 15.26 -25.46
C ASP A 137 -5.38 13.82 -25.03
N LEU A 138 -5.81 13.43 -23.83
CA LEU A 138 -5.66 12.06 -23.36
C LEU A 138 -6.51 11.09 -24.18
N ASN A 139 -7.77 11.43 -24.45
CA ASN A 139 -8.64 10.61 -25.29
C ASN A 139 -8.09 10.48 -26.72
N ASP A 140 -7.58 11.58 -27.28
CA ASP A 140 -6.95 11.57 -28.60
C ASP A 140 -5.69 10.69 -28.59
N ALA A 141 -4.83 10.82 -27.58
CA ALA A 141 -3.64 9.98 -27.44
C ALA A 141 -3.97 8.48 -27.27
N LEU A 142 -5.11 8.15 -26.65
CA LEU A 142 -5.57 6.76 -26.52
C LEU A 142 -6.00 6.12 -27.86
N THR A 143 -6.21 6.92 -28.90
CA THR A 143 -6.44 6.40 -30.27
C THR A 143 -5.14 5.90 -30.93
N ASP A 144 -3.98 6.41 -30.50
CA ASP A 144 -2.67 5.93 -30.93
C ASP A 144 -2.33 4.61 -30.23
N THR A 145 -2.12 3.57 -31.04
CA THR A 145 -1.79 2.22 -30.56
C THR A 145 -0.44 2.18 -29.84
N VAL A 146 0.52 3.02 -30.24
CA VAL A 146 1.85 3.07 -29.61
C VAL A 146 1.75 3.68 -28.22
N PHE A 147 1.06 4.82 -28.07
CA PHE A 147 0.80 5.43 -26.77
C PHE A 147 0.03 4.48 -25.85
N LYS A 148 -1.05 3.87 -26.34
CA LYS A 148 -1.86 2.93 -25.57
C LYS A 148 -1.05 1.74 -25.07
N ALA A 149 -0.18 1.16 -25.90
CA ALA A 149 0.69 0.07 -25.49
C ALA A 149 1.71 0.49 -24.41
N ARG A 150 2.26 1.71 -24.52
CA ARG A 150 3.15 2.27 -23.49
C ARG A 150 2.43 2.51 -22.17
N LEU A 151 1.20 3.03 -22.21
CA LEU A 151 0.38 3.26 -21.03
C LEU A 151 0.01 1.94 -20.34
N ALA A 152 -0.38 0.91 -21.10
CA ALA A 152 -0.66 -0.42 -20.56
C ALA A 152 0.59 -1.00 -19.86
N LYS A 153 1.74 -0.96 -20.52
CA LYS A 153 3.02 -1.40 -19.93
C LYS A 153 3.37 -0.63 -18.65
N PHE A 154 3.09 0.67 -18.62
CA PHE A 154 3.29 1.48 -17.43
C PHE A 154 2.36 1.05 -16.29
N ALA A 155 1.06 0.87 -16.56
CA ALA A 155 0.08 0.41 -15.59
C ALA A 155 0.47 -0.95 -15.00
N ASP A 156 0.87 -1.92 -15.84
CA ASP A 156 1.32 -3.25 -15.42
C ASP A 156 2.59 -3.19 -14.55
N ALA A 157 3.45 -2.19 -14.75
CA ALA A 157 4.69 -2.04 -13.99
C ALA A 157 4.48 -1.40 -12.60
N VAL A 158 3.46 -0.53 -12.46
CA VAL A 158 3.24 0.25 -11.22
C VAL A 158 2.07 -0.27 -10.39
N MET A 159 1.18 -1.07 -10.98
CA MET A 159 0.04 -1.67 -10.30
C MET A 159 0.24 -3.18 -10.20
N THR A 160 0.22 -3.70 -8.99
CA THR A 160 0.11 -5.14 -8.74
C THR A 160 -1.04 -5.40 -7.79
N THR A 161 -1.86 -6.39 -8.12
CA THR A 161 -2.87 -6.96 -7.22
C THR A 161 -2.40 -8.26 -6.61
N ASN A 162 -1.13 -8.63 -6.82
CA ASN A 162 -0.59 -9.86 -6.27
C ASN A 162 -0.37 -9.70 -4.78
N PHE A 163 -1.02 -10.55 -3.99
CA PHE A 163 -0.74 -10.69 -2.57
C PHE A 163 0.38 -11.72 -2.44
N PRO A 164 1.57 -11.35 -1.93
CA PRO A 164 2.70 -12.30 -1.83
C PRO A 164 2.36 -13.57 -1.05
N ALA A 165 1.40 -13.50 -0.12
CA ALA A 165 0.87 -14.66 0.61
C ALA A 165 0.13 -15.69 -0.28
N LEU A 166 -0.13 -15.38 -1.55
CA LEU A 166 -0.80 -16.25 -2.52
C LEU A 166 0.17 -16.81 -3.58
N ASP A 167 1.45 -16.42 -3.55
CA ASP A 167 2.50 -16.94 -4.44
C ASP A 167 2.98 -18.33 -4.04
N GLU A 168 2.76 -18.72 -2.79
CA GLU A 168 2.97 -20.11 -2.39
C GLU A 168 1.95 -21.03 -3.07
N PRO A 169 2.36 -22.21 -3.56
CA PRO A 169 1.43 -23.18 -4.10
C PRO A 169 0.37 -23.45 -3.03
N LYS A 170 -0.88 -23.09 -3.34
CA LYS A 170 -2.00 -23.29 -2.42
C LYS A 170 -2.24 -24.79 -2.28
N ILE A 171 -1.59 -25.38 -1.28
CA ILE A 171 -1.64 -26.79 -0.98
C ILE A 171 -2.80 -27.04 -0.03
N CYS A 172 -3.69 -27.97 -0.41
CA CYS A 172 -4.72 -28.45 0.50
C CYS A 172 -4.05 -29.06 1.75
N PRO A 173 -4.33 -28.58 3.00
CA PRO A 173 -3.64 -29.03 4.22
C PRO A 173 -4.01 -30.46 4.66
N SER A 174 -4.72 -31.22 3.81
CA SER A 174 -5.08 -32.61 4.07
C SER A 174 -4.14 -33.53 3.32
N ALA A 175 -3.56 -34.51 4.00
CA ALA A 175 -2.84 -35.59 3.33
C ALA A 175 -3.76 -36.44 2.44
N SER A 176 -5.08 -36.44 2.70
CA SER A 176 -6.05 -37.27 1.98
C SER A 176 -6.52 -36.74 0.61
N CYS A 177 -6.22 -35.49 0.26
CA CYS A 177 -6.70 -34.84 -0.97
C CYS A 177 -5.61 -34.72 -2.06
N GLY A 178 -4.44 -35.34 -1.87
CA GLY A 178 -3.31 -35.19 -2.81
C GLY A 178 -2.84 -33.74 -2.99
N HIS A 179 -3.07 -32.88 -1.99
CA HIS A 179 -2.72 -31.45 -2.00
C HIS A 179 -3.39 -30.59 -3.07
N GLN A 180 -4.36 -31.11 -3.82
CA GLN A 180 -5.03 -30.41 -4.92
C GLN A 180 -6.22 -29.56 -4.42
N LEU A 181 -6.28 -28.30 -4.86
CA LEU A 181 -7.43 -27.40 -4.64
C LEU A 181 -8.22 -27.23 -5.93
N HIS A 182 -9.55 -27.24 -5.83
CA HIS A 182 -10.44 -26.95 -6.95
C HIS A 182 -11.23 -25.66 -6.66
N PRO A 183 -11.28 -24.71 -7.61
CA PRO A 183 -12.12 -23.53 -7.47
C PRO A 183 -13.60 -23.95 -7.44
N ILE A 184 -14.38 -23.34 -6.56
CA ILE A 184 -15.84 -23.47 -6.56
C ILE A 184 -16.46 -22.16 -7.06
N GLU A 185 -17.62 -22.26 -7.69
CA GLU A 185 -18.37 -21.08 -8.10
C GLU A 185 -18.91 -20.38 -6.86
N VAL A 186 -18.43 -19.16 -6.61
CA VAL A 186 -18.74 -18.42 -5.40
C VAL A 186 -20.00 -17.59 -5.61
N GLY A 187 -21.13 -18.02 -5.05
CA GLY A 187 -22.39 -17.26 -5.15
C GLY A 187 -22.32 -15.89 -4.46
N VAL A 188 -23.17 -14.94 -4.87
CA VAL A 188 -23.22 -13.53 -4.39
C VAL A 188 -23.25 -13.38 -2.85
N ARG A 189 -23.74 -14.39 -2.13
CA ARG A 189 -23.76 -14.41 -0.66
C ARG A 189 -22.36 -14.43 -0.05
N ALA A 190 -21.35 -14.90 -0.79
CA ALA A 190 -19.95 -14.93 -0.36
C ALA A 190 -19.32 -13.57 -0.08
N PHE A 191 -19.83 -12.54 -0.75
CA PHE A 191 -19.35 -11.17 -0.61
C PHE A 191 -20.14 -10.37 0.43
N ARG A 192 -21.09 -10.99 1.13
CA ARG A 192 -21.87 -10.35 2.19
C ARG A 192 -21.28 -10.68 3.55
N ARG A 193 -21.19 -9.65 4.41
CA ARG A 193 -20.83 -9.84 5.83
C ARG A 193 -21.81 -10.85 6.45
N PRO A 194 -21.33 -11.93 7.10
CA PRO A 194 -22.22 -12.89 7.74
C PRO A 194 -23.05 -12.21 8.82
N LEU A 195 -24.34 -12.55 8.90
CA LEU A 195 -25.19 -12.12 10.00
C LEU A 195 -24.70 -12.75 11.32
N PRO A 196 -24.97 -12.13 12.48
CA PRO A 196 -24.63 -12.70 13.77
C PRO A 196 -25.15 -14.14 13.90
N GLY A 197 -24.25 -15.09 14.17
CA GLY A 197 -24.58 -16.52 14.29
C GLY A 197 -24.58 -17.33 12.98
N GLN A 198 -24.44 -16.69 11.80
CA GLN A 198 -24.30 -17.42 10.53
C GLN A 198 -22.84 -17.72 10.20
N LYS A 199 -22.60 -18.93 9.67
CA LYS A 199 -21.26 -19.31 9.18
C LYS A 199 -20.94 -18.52 7.92
N ALA A 200 -19.69 -18.06 7.83
CA ALA A 200 -19.20 -17.44 6.60
C ALA A 200 -19.34 -18.43 5.42
N PRO A 201 -19.85 -17.97 4.27
CA PRO A 201 -19.94 -18.75 3.04
C PRO A 201 -18.57 -19.26 2.61
N ALA A 202 -18.52 -20.54 2.20
CA ALA A 202 -17.30 -21.17 1.75
C ALA A 202 -16.91 -20.69 0.34
N THR A 203 -15.62 -20.42 0.14
CA THR A 203 -15.02 -19.99 -1.13
C THR A 203 -14.17 -21.07 -1.79
N SER A 204 -14.03 -22.24 -1.15
CA SER A 204 -13.38 -23.46 -1.68
C SER A 204 -13.95 -24.71 -1.00
N ALA A 205 -13.87 -25.89 -1.65
CA ALA A 205 -14.38 -27.16 -1.11
C ALA A 205 -13.44 -28.34 -1.42
N ARG A 206 -13.49 -29.39 -0.57
CA ARG A 206 -12.82 -30.68 -0.84
C ARG A 206 -13.71 -31.54 -1.73
N ARG A 207 -13.08 -32.28 -2.65
CA ARG A 207 -13.66 -33.54 -3.14
C ARG A 207 -13.13 -34.68 -2.27
N ALA A 208 -13.87 -35.02 -1.24
CA ALA A 208 -13.96 -36.41 -0.78
C ALA A 208 -15.41 -36.82 -1.00
N GLU A 209 -15.70 -38.10 -1.17
CA GLU A 209 -17.06 -38.63 -1.28
C GLU A 209 -17.92 -38.07 -0.12
N GLY A 210 -18.69 -37.01 -0.39
CA GLY A 210 -19.32 -36.17 0.65
C GLY A 210 -18.74 -34.75 0.73
N ASN A 211 -19.48 -33.81 0.14
CA ASN A 211 -19.22 -32.36 0.13
C ASN A 211 -18.87 -31.82 1.53
N THR A 212 -17.60 -31.57 1.80
CA THR A 212 -17.16 -30.89 3.03
C THR A 212 -16.32 -29.66 2.66
N ALA A 213 -16.84 -28.48 3.00
CA ALA A 213 -16.22 -27.19 2.69
C ALA A 213 -15.01 -26.90 3.59
N ILE A 214 -13.94 -26.32 3.04
CA ILE A 214 -12.78 -25.84 3.83
C ILE A 214 -12.78 -24.31 3.85
N ARG A 215 -12.41 -23.76 5.01
CA ARG A 215 -12.01 -22.36 5.16
C ARG A 215 -10.55 -22.21 4.79
N THR A 216 -10.22 -21.21 3.98
CA THR A 216 -8.87 -20.62 3.99
C THR A 216 -8.86 -19.57 5.10
N SER A 217 -7.88 -19.65 6.00
CA SER A 217 -7.63 -18.68 7.07
C SER A 217 -7.26 -17.31 6.54
#